data_AF-A0AAD9QVV1-F1
#
_entry.id   AF-A0AAD9QVV1-F1
#
_cell.length_a   1.000
_cell.length_b   1.000
_cell.length_c   1.000
_cell.angle_alpha   90.00
_cell.angle_beta   90.00
_cell.angle_gamma   90.00
#
_symmetry.space_group_name_H-M   'P 1'
#
loop_
_entity.id
_entity.type
_entity.pdbx_description
1 polymer ?
#
loop_
_entity_poly.entity_id
_entity_poly.type
_entity_poly.pdbx_seq_one_letter_code
_entity_poly.pdbx_strand_id
1 'polypeptide(L)'
;MLFIGSWLLAASLQVVGGSSKCEEISNMLCLSVLPYNLTRFPNMAGDVSQASALGSIQELGQDVLTHANCSKDALFLLCSFYLPMCMPNEVSNGLMKPCRSLCERVRFDCVPKIKKWPREAKCEEMPEFSESICIQPDSFISSLSPPTSSKCCNFLFEILS
;
A
#
# COMPACT_ATOMS: atom_id res chain seq x y z
N MET A 1 -25.06 -8.96 -58.19
CA MET A 1 -24.21 -8.29 -57.19
C MET A 1 -25.03 -8.12 -55.91
N LEU A 2 -24.82 -8.97 -54.91
CA LEU A 2 -25.34 -8.77 -53.55
C LEU A 2 -24.21 -9.17 -52.59
N PHE A 3 -23.73 -8.18 -51.83
CA PHE A 3 -22.63 -8.29 -50.89
C PHE A 3 -23.06 -9.10 -49.68
N ILE A 4 -22.51 -10.30 -49.50
CA ILE A 4 -22.58 -11.01 -48.22
C ILE A 4 -21.58 -10.36 -47.26
N GLY A 5 -22.07 -9.38 -46.51
CA GLY A 5 -21.32 -8.69 -45.47
C GLY A 5 -20.77 -9.67 -44.43
N SER A 6 -19.47 -9.59 -44.21
CA SER A 6 -18.74 -10.36 -43.21
C SER A 6 -19.28 -10.07 -41.82
N TRP A 7 -19.72 -11.11 -41.11
CA TRP A 7 -20.05 -11.05 -39.70
C TRP A 7 -18.73 -11.02 -38.91
N LEU A 8 -18.17 -9.83 -38.72
CA LEU A 8 -17.22 -9.58 -37.65
C LEU A 8 -18.04 -9.48 -36.36
N LEU A 9 -18.20 -10.59 -35.65
CA LEU A 9 -18.61 -10.57 -34.26
C LEU A 9 -17.48 -9.88 -33.49
N ALA A 10 -17.67 -8.60 -33.20
CA ALA A 10 -16.85 -7.89 -32.22
C ALA A 10 -16.97 -8.67 -30.91
N ALA A 11 -15.87 -9.30 -30.48
CA ALA A 11 -15.77 -9.85 -29.15
C ALA A 11 -15.95 -8.68 -28.18
N SER A 12 -17.10 -8.63 -27.51
CA SER A 12 -17.33 -7.69 -26.42
C SER A 12 -16.27 -7.93 -25.37
N LEU A 13 -15.32 -6.98 -25.24
CA LEU A 13 -14.43 -6.94 -24.09
C LEU A 13 -15.33 -6.72 -22.88
N GLN A 14 -15.65 -7.78 -22.14
CA GLN A 14 -16.32 -7.66 -20.87
C GLN A 14 -15.38 -6.87 -19.96
N VAL A 15 -15.70 -5.60 -19.74
CA VAL A 15 -15.15 -4.84 -18.63
C VAL A 15 -15.57 -5.61 -17.38
N VAL A 16 -14.66 -6.41 -16.83
CA VAL A 16 -14.85 -7.07 -15.53
C VAL A 16 -14.90 -5.94 -14.51
N GLY A 17 -16.11 -5.48 -14.21
CA GLY A 17 -16.35 -4.52 -13.14
C GLY A 17 -15.96 -5.17 -11.83
N GLY A 18 -14.74 -4.88 -11.36
CA GLY A 18 -14.29 -5.24 -10.02
C GLY A 18 -15.32 -4.72 -9.01
N SER A 19 -15.64 -5.55 -8.02
CA SER A 19 -16.54 -5.19 -6.93
C SER A 19 -16.10 -3.85 -6.33
N SER A 20 -16.92 -2.81 -6.50
CA SER A 20 -16.66 -1.46 -5.98
C SER A 20 -16.86 -1.35 -4.46
N LYS A 21 -17.14 -2.46 -3.77
CA LYS A 21 -17.42 -2.53 -2.34
C LYS A 21 -16.18 -2.97 -1.58
N CYS A 22 -16.01 -2.43 -0.36
CA CYS A 22 -14.99 -2.93 0.55
C CYS A 22 -15.21 -4.41 0.88
N GLU A 23 -14.12 -5.14 1.06
CA GLU A 23 -14.08 -6.52 1.51
C GLU A 23 -13.07 -6.69 2.65
N GLU A 24 -13.30 -7.69 3.52
CA GLU A 24 -12.41 -7.98 4.65
C GLU A 24 -11.08 -8.56 4.17
N ILE A 25 -9.99 -8.10 4.78
CA ILE A 25 -8.65 -8.64 4.54
C ILE A 25 -8.58 -10.06 5.10
N SER A 26 -8.31 -11.03 4.22
CA SER A 26 -8.18 -12.45 4.58
C SER A 26 -6.79 -12.85 5.07
N ASN A 27 -5.77 -12.04 4.76
CA ASN A 27 -4.38 -12.34 5.11
C ASN A 27 -4.05 -11.91 6.55
N MET A 28 -3.84 -12.91 7.42
CA MET A 28 -3.55 -12.69 8.83
C MET A 28 -2.22 -11.96 9.10
N LEU A 29 -1.23 -12.11 8.21
CA LEU A 29 0.05 -11.41 8.36
C LEU A 29 -0.10 -9.92 8.08
N CYS A 30 -0.94 -9.54 7.11
CA CYS A 30 -1.25 -8.13 6.88
C CYS A 30 -2.17 -7.55 7.95
N LEU A 31 -3.15 -8.32 8.43
CA LEU A 31 -3.99 -7.89 9.56
C LEU A 31 -3.17 -7.62 10.84
N SER A 32 -2.03 -8.26 11.05
CA SER A 32 -1.22 -8.05 12.25
C SER A 32 -0.40 -6.75 12.25
N VAL A 33 -0.22 -6.12 11.07
CA VAL A 33 0.55 -4.87 10.93
C VAL A 33 -0.27 -3.68 10.47
N LEU A 34 -1.40 -3.92 9.79
CA LEU A 34 -2.26 -2.85 9.29
C LEU A 34 -3.24 -2.38 10.38
N PRO A 35 -3.51 -1.07 10.47
CA PRO A 35 -4.47 -0.52 11.43
C PRO A 35 -5.92 -0.60 10.94
N TYR A 36 -6.19 -1.39 9.90
CA TYR A 36 -7.50 -1.53 9.27
C TYR A 36 -7.72 -2.95 8.76
N ASN A 37 -8.99 -3.30 8.56
CA ASN A 37 -9.42 -4.64 8.18
C ASN A 37 -10.19 -4.69 6.85
N LEU A 38 -10.42 -3.55 6.18
CA LEU A 38 -11.17 -3.46 4.93
C LEU A 38 -10.30 -2.96 3.78
N THR A 39 -10.38 -3.66 2.64
CA THR A 39 -9.71 -3.34 1.38
C THR A 39 -10.71 -3.29 0.22
N ARG A 40 -10.30 -2.82 -0.96
CA ARG A 40 -11.08 -2.95 -2.21
C ARG A 40 -10.16 -3.03 -3.42
N PHE A 41 -10.73 -3.46 -4.55
CA PHE A 41 -10.01 -3.64 -5.82
C PHE A 41 -10.61 -2.77 -6.94
N PRO A 42 -9.83 -2.43 -7.99
CA PRO A 42 -8.42 -2.79 -8.16
C PRO A 42 -7.47 -2.06 -7.22
N ASN A 43 -6.37 -2.69 -6.81
CA ASN A 43 -5.35 -2.05 -5.96
C ASN A 43 -4.38 -1.19 -6.81
N MET A 44 -3.35 -0.63 -6.17
CA MET A 44 -2.34 0.21 -6.85
C MET A 44 -1.47 -0.54 -7.86
N ALA A 45 -1.32 -1.85 -7.71
CA ALA A 45 -0.59 -2.71 -8.64
C ALA A 45 -1.45 -3.15 -9.85
N GLY A 46 -2.75 -2.83 -9.84
CA GLY A 46 -3.70 -3.27 -10.86
C GLY A 46 -4.28 -4.68 -10.62
N ASP A 47 -4.01 -5.29 -9.47
CA ASP A 47 -4.69 -6.52 -9.07
C ASP A 47 -6.19 -6.30 -8.97
N VAL A 48 -6.97 -7.28 -9.37
CA VAL A 48 -8.44 -7.19 -9.39
C VAL A 48 -9.12 -7.97 -8.27
N SER A 49 -8.35 -8.67 -7.43
CA SER A 49 -8.86 -9.48 -6.32
C SER A 49 -7.81 -9.65 -5.22
N GLN A 50 -8.24 -10.01 -4.00
CA GLN A 50 -7.31 -10.44 -2.95
C GLN A 50 -6.44 -11.62 -3.39
N ALA A 51 -6.98 -12.58 -4.14
CA ALA A 51 -6.20 -13.73 -4.58
C ALA A 51 -5.01 -13.33 -5.48
N SER A 52 -5.22 -12.41 -6.43
CA SER A 52 -4.14 -11.92 -7.29
C SER A 52 -3.14 -11.05 -6.50
N ALA A 53 -3.64 -10.17 -5.62
CA ALA A 53 -2.78 -9.37 -4.75
C ALA A 53 -1.94 -10.22 -3.79
N LEU A 54 -2.49 -11.32 -3.27
CA LEU A 54 -1.74 -12.28 -2.45
C LEU A 54 -0.71 -13.04 -3.27
N GLY A 55 -0.99 -13.33 -4.55
CA GLY A 55 0.01 -13.84 -5.49
C GLY A 55 1.18 -12.86 -5.64
N SER A 56 0.91 -11.57 -5.85
CA SER A 56 1.96 -10.54 -5.94
C SER A 56 2.70 -10.32 -4.62
N ILE A 57 1.98 -10.30 -3.49
CA ILE A 57 2.56 -10.28 -2.15
C ILE A 57 3.43 -11.51 -1.94
N GLN A 58 3.08 -12.69 -2.44
CA GLN A 58 3.90 -13.89 -2.28
C GLN A 58 5.10 -13.89 -3.21
N GLU A 59 4.98 -13.40 -4.44
CA GLU A 59 6.10 -13.28 -5.39
C GLU A 59 7.17 -12.32 -4.85
N LEU A 60 6.76 -11.15 -4.37
CA LEU A 60 7.65 -10.19 -3.71
C LEU A 60 7.99 -10.61 -2.28
N GLY A 61 7.05 -11.25 -1.60
CA GLY A 61 7.13 -11.72 -0.24
C GLY A 61 8.01 -12.93 -0.08
N GLN A 62 8.29 -13.74 -1.10
CA GLN A 62 9.33 -14.74 -0.99
C GLN A 62 10.71 -14.06 -0.88
N ASP A 63 10.94 -12.96 -1.59
CA ASP A 63 12.15 -12.15 -1.43
C ASP A 63 12.12 -11.33 -0.12
N VAL A 64 10.98 -10.72 0.20
CA VAL A 64 10.78 -9.99 1.46
C VAL A 64 10.77 -10.98 2.63
N LEU A 65 9.81 -11.86 2.86
CA LEU A 65 9.75 -12.82 4.00
C LEU A 65 11.00 -13.70 4.19
N THR A 66 11.72 -14.10 3.14
CA THR A 66 12.98 -14.86 3.31
C THR A 66 14.16 -13.95 3.69
N HIS A 67 14.06 -12.64 3.44
CA HIS A 67 15.09 -11.63 3.74
C HIS A 67 14.55 -10.39 4.51
N ALA A 68 13.41 -10.50 5.20
CA ALA A 68 12.50 -9.39 5.61
C ALA A 68 13.02 -8.56 6.77
N ASN A 69 14.30 -8.71 7.11
CA ASN A 69 14.99 -7.85 8.05
C ASN A 69 15.75 -6.73 7.32
N CYS A 70 15.29 -6.33 6.14
CA CYS A 70 15.84 -5.15 5.47
C CYS A 70 15.36 -3.86 6.14
N SER A 71 14.06 -3.73 6.39
CA SER A 71 13.45 -2.59 7.07
C SER A 71 12.35 -3.05 8.03
N LYS A 72 12.23 -2.39 9.18
CA LYS A 72 11.13 -2.62 10.14
C LYS A 72 9.74 -2.32 9.56
N ASP A 73 9.68 -1.46 8.54
CA ASP A 73 8.43 -1.00 7.94
C ASP A 73 8.08 -1.74 6.63
N ALA A 74 8.89 -2.72 6.22
CA ALA A 74 8.75 -3.39 4.92
C ALA A 74 7.41 -4.13 4.77
N LEU A 75 7.00 -4.88 5.79
CA LEU A 75 5.73 -5.62 5.77
C LEU A 75 4.52 -4.66 5.73
N PHE A 76 4.61 -3.54 6.46
CA PHE A 76 3.57 -2.51 6.44
C PHE A 76 3.42 -1.90 5.04
N LEU A 77 4.53 -1.52 4.39
CA LEU A 77 4.49 -0.98 3.03
C LEU A 77 3.90 -1.99 2.04
N LEU A 78 4.33 -3.25 2.12
CA LEU A 78 3.84 -4.30 1.22
C LEU A 78 2.32 -4.50 1.37
N CYS A 79 1.85 -4.66 2.61
CA CYS A 79 0.44 -4.86 2.88
C CYS A 79 -0.40 -3.63 2.52
N SER A 80 0.04 -2.41 2.83
CA SER A 80 -0.72 -1.20 2.53
C SER A 80 -0.74 -0.83 1.04
N PHE A 81 0.25 -1.27 0.27
CA PHE A 81 0.27 -1.10 -1.19
C PHE A 81 -0.66 -2.07 -1.91
N TYR A 82 -0.63 -3.35 -1.53
CA TYR A 82 -1.40 -4.41 -2.18
C TYR A 82 -2.83 -4.57 -1.64
N LEU A 83 -3.06 -4.20 -0.37
CA LEU A 83 -4.35 -4.25 0.31
C LEU A 83 -4.68 -2.86 0.90
N PRO A 84 -4.85 -1.82 0.06
CA PRO A 84 -5.06 -0.45 0.52
C PRO A 84 -6.37 -0.29 1.31
N MET A 85 -6.39 0.64 2.27
CA MET A 85 -7.57 0.89 3.10
C MET A 85 -8.77 1.29 2.25
N CYS A 86 -9.93 0.70 2.57
CA CYS A 86 -11.22 1.04 2.00
C CYS A 86 -12.15 1.64 3.07
N MET A 87 -12.79 2.77 2.73
CA MET A 87 -13.81 3.40 3.57
C MET A 87 -15.21 3.11 2.99
N PRO A 88 -16.07 2.32 3.67
CA PRO A 88 -17.35 1.84 3.11
C PRO A 88 -18.34 2.92 2.65
N ASN A 89 -18.22 4.15 3.18
CA ASN A 89 -19.16 5.24 2.97
C ASN A 89 -18.57 6.40 2.16
N GLU A 90 -17.31 6.29 1.71
CA GLU A 90 -16.68 7.32 0.91
C GLU A 90 -17.00 7.10 -0.57
N VAL A 91 -17.69 8.08 -1.16
CA VAL A 91 -18.09 8.08 -2.58
C VAL A 91 -16.88 8.33 -3.49
N SER A 92 -15.79 8.87 -2.93
CA SER A 92 -14.55 9.04 -3.69
C SER A 92 -13.91 7.68 -3.98
N ASN A 93 -13.36 7.53 -5.19
CA ASN A 93 -12.50 6.41 -5.59
C ASN A 93 -11.17 6.35 -4.79
N GLY A 94 -11.08 7.00 -3.63
CA GLY A 94 -9.86 7.19 -2.86
C GLY A 94 -9.47 5.93 -2.10
N LEU A 95 -8.69 5.07 -2.74
CA LEU A 95 -7.81 4.14 -2.02
C LEU A 95 -6.78 4.95 -1.25
N MET A 96 -6.70 4.75 0.07
CA MET A 96 -5.68 5.42 0.86
C MET A 96 -4.33 4.75 0.61
N LYS A 97 -3.44 5.49 -0.06
CA LYS A 97 -2.11 5.02 -0.46
C LYS A 97 -1.12 5.12 0.72
N PRO A 98 -0.08 4.28 0.76
CA PRO A 98 1.06 4.51 1.64
C PRO A 98 1.74 5.85 1.35
N CYS A 99 2.34 6.47 2.36
CA CYS A 99 3.07 7.72 2.21
C CYS A 99 4.36 7.53 1.38
N ARG A 100 4.72 8.53 0.56
CA ARG A 100 5.99 8.57 -0.20
C ARG A 100 7.21 8.32 0.67
N SER A 101 7.29 9.00 1.81
CA SER A 101 8.38 8.88 2.79
C SER A 101 8.56 7.46 3.33
N LEU A 102 7.47 6.72 3.53
CA LEU A 102 7.50 5.32 3.94
C LEU A 102 8.10 4.46 2.82
N CYS A 103 7.65 4.64 1.58
CA CYS A 103 8.18 3.88 0.45
C CYS A 103 9.66 4.12 0.23
N GLU A 104 10.10 5.37 0.25
CA GLU A 104 11.50 5.73 0.07
C GLU A 104 12.40 5.10 1.14
N ARG A 105 11.96 5.12 2.40
CA ARG A 105 12.67 4.48 3.52
C ARG A 105 12.85 2.99 3.29
N VAL A 106 11.77 2.27 3.00
CA VAL A 106 11.83 0.82 2.75
C VAL A 106 12.64 0.51 1.49
N ARG A 107 12.48 1.31 0.42
CA ARG A 107 13.26 1.16 -0.82
C ARG A 107 14.75 1.31 -0.54
N PHE A 108 15.15 2.33 0.21
CA PHE A 108 16.54 2.56 0.59
C PHE A 108 17.12 1.39 1.38
N ASP A 109 16.39 0.90 2.38
CA ASP A 109 16.83 -0.20 3.25
C ASP A 109 16.90 -1.56 2.52
N CYS A 110 15.99 -1.80 1.58
CA CYS A 110 15.78 -3.11 0.97
C CYS A 110 16.44 -3.28 -0.41
N VAL A 111 16.59 -2.23 -1.22
CA VAL A 111 17.23 -2.32 -2.55
C VAL A 111 18.62 -2.98 -2.51
N PRO A 112 19.48 -2.76 -1.50
CA PRO A 112 20.77 -3.47 -1.40
C PRO A 112 20.65 -4.97 -1.08
N LYS A 113 19.52 -5.43 -0.54
CA LYS A 113 19.34 -6.78 0.00
C LYS A 113 18.44 -7.68 -0.84
N ILE A 114 17.56 -7.10 -1.66
CA ILE A 114 16.64 -7.86 -2.52
C ILE A 114 17.14 -7.89 -3.96
N LYS A 115 16.78 -8.94 -4.70
CA LYS A 115 17.22 -9.13 -6.09
C LYS A 115 16.61 -8.08 -7.03
N LYS A 116 15.37 -7.68 -6.78
CA LYS A 116 14.64 -6.74 -7.63
C LYS A 116 13.56 -6.00 -6.85
N TRP A 117 13.53 -4.68 -7.00
CA TRP A 117 12.41 -3.85 -6.54
C TRP A 117 11.22 -3.92 -7.52
N PRO A 118 9.97 -4.05 -7.06
CA PRO A 118 8.80 -4.09 -7.93
C PRO A 118 8.67 -2.83 -8.78
N ARG A 119 8.31 -2.99 -10.05
CA ARG A 119 8.20 -1.85 -10.99
C ARG A 119 6.98 -0.99 -10.71
N GLU A 120 5.98 -1.60 -10.09
CA GLU A 120 4.69 -1.05 -9.73
C GLU A 120 4.81 -0.16 -8.48
N ALA A 121 5.76 -0.45 -7.58
CA ALA A 121 5.97 0.34 -6.36
C ALA A 121 6.93 1.52 -6.59
N LYS A 122 6.55 2.45 -7.47
CA LYS A 122 7.28 3.72 -7.64
C LYS A 122 6.90 4.67 -6.52
N CYS A 123 7.85 5.00 -5.65
CA CYS A 123 7.59 5.86 -4.49
C CYS A 123 7.09 7.26 -4.90
N GLU A 124 7.47 7.72 -6.09
CA GLU A 124 7.09 9.00 -6.66
C GLU A 124 5.59 9.06 -7.00
N GLU A 125 4.93 7.91 -7.21
CA GLU A 125 3.48 7.79 -7.46
C GLU A 125 2.65 7.75 -6.16
N MET A 126 3.33 7.75 -5.01
CA MET A 126 2.72 7.86 -3.69
C MET A 126 2.63 9.33 -3.26
N PRO A 127 1.57 9.69 -2.51
CA PRO A 127 1.41 11.05 -2.03
C PRO A 127 2.42 11.42 -0.94
N GLU A 128 2.79 12.69 -0.90
CA GLU A 128 3.34 13.29 0.31
C GLU A 128 2.22 13.62 1.30
N PHE A 129 2.54 13.52 2.60
CA PHE A 129 1.59 13.86 3.66
C PHE A 129 1.15 15.33 3.63
N SER A 130 1.98 16.22 3.09
CA SER A 130 1.68 17.65 2.86
C SER A 130 0.63 17.88 1.76
N GLU A 131 0.49 16.94 0.83
CA GLU A 131 -0.36 17.06 -0.37
C GLU A 131 -1.70 16.33 -0.21
N SER A 132 -1.70 15.16 0.44
CA SER A 132 -2.91 14.39 0.71
C SER A 132 -2.73 13.39 1.85
N ILE A 133 -3.85 12.91 2.40
CA ILE A 133 -3.85 11.94 3.50
C ILE A 133 -3.30 10.60 2.99
N CYS A 134 -2.30 10.08 3.69
CA CYS A 134 -1.63 8.82 3.38
C CYS A 134 -1.33 8.02 4.66
N ILE A 135 -1.07 6.72 4.49
CA ILE A 135 -0.86 5.79 5.60
C ILE A 135 0.63 5.46 5.83
N GLN A 136 1.06 5.50 7.08
CA GLN A 136 2.39 5.05 7.54
C GLN A 136 2.29 4.58 9.01
N PRO A 137 3.25 3.78 9.53
CA PRO A 137 3.18 3.23 10.88
C PRO A 137 2.98 4.30 11.98
N ASP A 138 3.69 5.42 11.87
CA ASP A 138 3.65 6.51 12.87
C ASP A 138 2.32 7.26 12.88
N SER A 139 1.48 7.11 11.85
CA SER A 139 0.14 7.73 11.80
C SER A 139 -0.84 7.12 12.82
N PHE A 140 -0.51 5.97 13.41
CA PHE A 140 -1.40 5.20 14.29
C PHE A 140 -0.80 4.90 15.65
N ILE A 141 0.20 5.69 16.10
CA ILE A 141 0.68 5.61 17.49
C ILE A 141 -0.49 5.95 18.41
N SER A 142 -1.18 4.89 18.86
CA SER A 142 -1.97 4.90 20.07
C SER A 142 -1.07 5.45 21.16
N SER A 143 -1.64 6.34 21.96
CA SER A 143 -1.13 7.01 23.17
C SER A 143 -0.56 6.09 24.28
N LEU A 144 0.04 4.94 23.95
CA LEU A 144 0.54 3.92 24.86
C LEU A 144 2.07 3.75 24.85
N SER A 145 2.82 4.61 24.17
CA SER A 145 4.23 4.80 24.45
C SER A 145 4.52 6.27 24.78
N PRO A 146 5.18 6.57 25.91
CA PRO A 146 5.61 7.93 26.18
C PRO A 146 6.57 8.37 25.06
N PRO A 147 6.43 9.59 24.53
CA PRO A 147 7.33 10.08 23.49
C PRO A 147 8.73 10.18 24.08
N THR A 148 9.62 9.26 23.71
CA THR A 148 11.07 9.42 23.88
C THR A 148 11.59 10.35 22.78
N SER A 149 11.03 11.57 22.69
CA SER A 149 11.62 12.67 21.94
C SER A 149 12.61 13.39 22.85
N SER A 150 13.84 12.88 22.87
CA SER A 150 15.00 13.50 23.53
C SER A 150 15.51 14.77 22.84
N LYS A 151 14.70 15.42 21.98
CA LYS A 151 15.06 16.69 21.32
C LYS A 151 14.31 17.91 21.85
N CYS A 152 13.46 17.77 22.87
CA CYS A 152 12.81 18.92 23.50
C CYS A 152 13.55 19.46 24.74
N CYS A 153 14.46 18.70 25.35
CA CYS A 153 15.16 19.14 26.57
C CYS A 153 16.29 20.17 26.34
N ASN A 154 16.70 20.42 25.09
CA ASN A 154 17.81 21.34 24.82
C ASN A 154 17.40 22.79 24.58
N PHE A 155 16.11 23.15 24.68
CA PHE A 155 15.66 24.54 24.51
C PHE A 155 15.25 25.25 25.80
N LEU A 156 15.17 24.52 26.93
CA LEU A 156 14.75 25.09 28.22
C LEU A 156 15.91 25.49 29.14
N PHE A 157 17.16 25.18 28.78
CA PHE A 157 18.33 25.51 29.60
C PHE A 157 18.94 26.90 29.30
N GLU A 158 18.60 27.56 28.19
CA GLU A 158 19.14 28.90 27.87
C GLU A 158 18.31 30.07 28.43
N ILE A 159 17.19 29.82 29.10
CA ILE A 159 16.32 30.90 29.65
C ILE A 159 16.56 31.11 31.17
N LEU A 160 17.40 30.30 31.80
CA LEU A 160 17.75 30.43 33.22
C LEU A 160 19.27 30.53 33.47
N SER A 161 19.96 31.33 32.67
CA SER A 161 21.32 31.84 32.97
C SER A 161 21.37 33.35 32.86
#